data_AF-A0A1F4X3I0-F1
#
_entry.id   AF-A0A1F4X3I0-F1
#
_cell.length_a   1.000
_cell.length_b   1.000
_cell.length_c   1.000
_cell.angle_alpha   90.00
_cell.angle_beta   90.00
_cell.angle_gamma   90.00
#
_symmetry.space_group_name_H-M   'P 1'
#
loop_
_entity.id
_entity.type
_entity.pdbx_description
1 polymer ?
#
loop_
_entity_poly.entity_id
_entity_poly.type
_entity_poly.pdbx_seq_one_letter_code
_entity_poly.pdbx_strand_id
1 'polypeptide(L)'
;MNKFTETEHGKKFGSPMKAIKEFCSSCIGGQRMIVKCESKDCALFAYRTGKNPFSMRKRTEEQKATASERFKKMWADKKKPVEKVKRVRKEK
;
A
#
# COMPACT_ATOMS: atom_id res chain seq x y z
N MET A 1 12.34 -2.08 15.37
CA MET A 1 12.88 -1.00 14.51
C MET A 1 11.99 -0.88 13.27
N ASN A 2 11.17 0.17 13.16
CA ASN A 2 10.49 0.64 11.93
C ASN A 2 9.78 1.97 12.26
N LYS A 3 10.58 3.05 12.41
CA LYS A 3 10.13 4.43 12.64
C LYS A 3 9.82 5.10 11.29
N PHE A 4 8.71 4.75 10.65
CA PHE A 4 8.29 5.36 9.38
C PHE A 4 6.82 5.86 9.43
N THR A 5 6.35 6.24 10.62
CA THR A 5 4.91 6.51 10.85
C THR A 5 4.54 7.97 11.08
N GLU A 6 5.49 8.90 11.14
CA GLU A 6 5.20 10.31 11.41
C GLU A 6 5.40 11.17 10.16
N THR A 7 4.29 11.61 9.56
CA THR A 7 4.26 12.77 8.64
C THR A 7 3.18 13.74 9.05
N GLU A 8 3.48 15.02 8.81
CA GLU A 8 2.69 16.20 9.21
C GLU A 8 1.27 16.25 8.61
N HIS A 9 0.93 15.38 7.65
CA HIS A 9 -0.33 15.42 6.89
C HIS A 9 -1.27 14.23 7.17
N GLY A 10 -1.03 13.43 8.22
CA GLY A 10 -1.91 12.31 8.61
C GLY A 10 -2.03 11.20 7.55
N LYS A 11 -1.20 11.23 6.51
CA LYS A 11 -1.22 10.28 5.40
C LYS A 11 -0.36 9.09 5.78
N LYS A 12 -0.97 7.90 5.91
CA LYS A 12 -0.24 6.66 6.16
C LYS A 12 0.77 6.44 5.02
N PHE A 13 2.07 6.38 5.36
CA PHE A 13 3.10 6.02 4.39
C PHE A 13 2.75 4.65 3.79
N GLY A 14 2.76 4.58 2.46
CA GLY A 14 2.73 3.30 1.76
C GLY A 14 3.93 2.45 2.15
N SER A 15 3.87 1.14 1.86
CA SER A 15 5.09 0.33 1.91
C SER A 15 6.19 0.98 1.07
N PRO A 16 7.48 0.81 1.40
CA PRO A 16 8.59 1.38 0.61
C PRO A 16 8.46 1.09 -0.89
N MET A 17 7.95 -0.10 -1.22
CA MET A 17 7.63 -0.52 -2.58
C MET A 17 6.59 0.36 -3.29
N LYS A 18 5.58 0.86 -2.57
CA LYS A 18 4.61 1.83 -3.11
C LYS A 18 5.26 3.17 -3.38
N ALA A 19 6.12 3.65 -2.48
CA ALA A 19 6.85 4.90 -2.66
C ALA A 19 7.77 4.82 -3.89
N ILE A 20 8.51 3.73 -4.06
CA ILE A 20 9.36 3.50 -5.24
C ILE A 20 8.52 3.48 -6.53
N LYS A 21 7.37 2.80 -6.52
CA LYS A 21 6.47 2.77 -7.69
C LYS A 21 5.95 4.16 -8.04
N GLU A 22 5.58 4.97 -7.06
CA GLU A 22 5.10 6.34 -7.25
C GLU A 22 6.22 7.24 -7.81
N PHE A 23 7.44 7.11 -7.27
CA PHE A 23 8.63 7.76 -7.81
C PHE A 23 8.89 7.37 -9.27
N CYS A 24 8.88 6.08 -9.60
CA CYS A 24 9.06 5.61 -10.97
C CYS A 24 7.95 6.12 -11.90
N SER A 25 6.72 6.25 -11.41
CA SER A 25 5.63 6.88 -12.17
C SER A 25 5.92 8.34 -12.49
N SER A 26 6.50 9.08 -11.55
CA SER A 26 6.88 10.48 -11.74
C SER A 26 8.06 10.61 -12.69
N CYS A 27 9.05 9.72 -12.57
CA CYS A 27 10.27 9.73 -13.39
C CYS A 27 9.98 9.52 -14.89
N ILE A 28 9.10 8.58 -15.21
CA ILE A 28 8.73 8.23 -16.60
C ILE A 28 7.54 9.05 -17.13
N GLY A 29 6.80 9.75 -16.26
CA GLY A 29 5.60 10.50 -16.64
C GLY A 29 4.33 9.66 -16.78
N GLY A 30 4.29 8.45 -16.19
CA GLY A 30 3.05 7.67 -16.15
C GLY A 30 3.17 6.24 -15.61
N GLN A 31 2.13 5.82 -14.87
CA GLN A 31 2.10 4.50 -14.23
C GLN A 31 2.17 3.33 -15.22
N ARG A 32 1.54 3.46 -16.40
CA ARG A 32 1.49 2.41 -17.42
C ARG A 32 2.83 2.21 -18.13
N MET A 33 3.68 3.23 -18.12
CA MET A 33 4.96 3.20 -18.82
C MET A 33 6.10 2.64 -17.96
N ILE A 34 5.90 2.50 -16.64
CA ILE A 34 6.88 1.88 -15.73
C ILE A 34 7.28 0.46 -16.18
N VAL A 35 6.37 -0.27 -16.84
CA VAL A 35 6.65 -1.62 -17.37
C VAL A 35 7.55 -1.58 -18.61
N LYS A 36 7.49 -0.49 -19.37
CA LYS A 36 8.26 -0.26 -20.60
C LYS A 36 9.59 0.46 -20.34
N CYS A 37 9.95 0.73 -19.08
CA CYS A 37 11.26 1.27 -18.74
C CYS A 37 12.35 0.30 -19.20
N GLU A 38 13.33 0.80 -19.97
CA GLU A 38 14.45 0.00 -20.48
C GLU A 38 15.76 0.23 -19.72
N SER A 39 15.76 1.14 -18.74
CA SER A 39 16.95 1.49 -17.93
C SER A 39 17.33 0.37 -16.95
N LYS A 40 17.93 -0.71 -17.47
CA LYS A 40 18.37 -1.89 -16.70
C LYS A 40 19.45 -1.55 -15.66
N ASP A 41 20.24 -0.50 -15.90
CA ASP A 41 21.27 -0.02 -14.99
C ASP A 41 20.73 0.80 -13.81
N CYS A 42 19.42 1.10 -13.79
CA CYS A 42 18.82 1.81 -12.69
C CYS A 42 18.73 0.92 -11.44
N ALA A 43 19.25 1.38 -10.31
CA ALA A 43 19.17 0.68 -9.01
C ALA A 43 17.72 0.35 -8.59
N LEU A 44 16.74 1.14 -9.05
CA LEU A 44 15.32 0.95 -8.76
C LEU A 44 14.60 0.04 -9.78
N PHE A 45 15.28 -0.39 -10.85
CA PHE A 45 14.68 -1.16 -11.94
C PHE A 45 13.98 -2.43 -11.45
N ALA A 46 14.60 -3.14 -10.49
CA ALA A 46 14.05 -4.34 -9.89
C ALA A 46 12.76 -4.09 -9.07
N TYR A 47 12.62 -2.90 -8.49
CA TYR A 47 11.55 -2.55 -7.55
C TYR A 47 10.43 -1.72 -8.18
N ARG A 48 10.62 -1.21 -9.40
CA ARG A 48 9.73 -0.27 -10.10
C ARG A 48 8.26 -0.70 -10.16
N THR A 49 7.99 -2.01 -10.17
CA THR A 49 6.61 -2.55 -10.23
C THR A 49 5.90 -2.58 -8.87
N GLY A 50 6.59 -2.21 -7.78
CA GLY A 50 6.08 -2.31 -6.42
C GLY A 50 6.10 -3.74 -5.86
N LYS A 51 6.83 -4.66 -6.50
CA LYS A 51 7.11 -6.02 -5.99
C LYS A 51 8.60 -6.15 -5.69
N ASN A 52 8.93 -6.72 -4.52
CA ASN A 52 10.31 -6.98 -4.15
C ASN A 52 10.71 -8.37 -4.70
N PRO A 53 11.62 -8.46 -5.69
CA PRO A 53 12.03 -9.75 -6.26
C PRO A 53 12.81 -10.61 -5.26
N PHE A 54 13.45 -10.00 -4.26
CA PHE A 54 14.19 -10.70 -3.21
C PHE A 54 13.29 -11.16 -2.05
N SER A 55 11.97 -11.01 -2.18
CA SER A 55 11.04 -11.50 -1.17
C SER A 55 10.92 -13.02 -1.25
N MET A 56 11.80 -13.73 -0.53
CA MET A 56 11.80 -15.19 -0.43
C MET A 56 10.66 -15.77 0.41
N ARG A 57 9.78 -14.93 0.98
CA ARG A 57 8.68 -15.39 1.84
C ARG A 57 7.62 -16.13 1.03
N LYS A 58 7.69 -17.46 1.03
CA LYS A 58 6.60 -18.34 0.57
C LYS A 58 5.57 -18.47 1.70
N ARG A 59 4.32 -18.19 1.39
CA ARG A 59 3.21 -18.30 2.36
C ARG A 59 2.71 -19.74 2.39
N THR A 60 2.63 -20.35 3.57
CA THR A 60 2.04 -21.69 3.73
C THR A 60 0.53 -21.65 3.45
N GLU A 61 -0.08 -22.81 3.20
CA GLU A 61 -1.52 -22.88 2.92
C GLU A 61 -2.36 -22.34 4.09
N GLU A 62 -1.99 -22.72 5.32
CA GLU A 62 -2.65 -22.27 6.54
C GLU A 62 -2.55 -20.74 6.72
N GLN A 63 -1.38 -20.16 6.41
CA GLN A 63 -1.19 -18.71 6.43
C GLN A 63 -2.02 -18.01 5.34
N LYS A 64 -2.32 -18.66 4.21
CA LYS A 64 -3.22 -18.12 3.17
C LYS A 64 -4.68 -18.21 3.61
N ALA A 65 -5.10 -19.32 4.22
CA ALA A 65 -6.45 -19.50 4.75
C ALA A 65 -6.78 -18.45 5.82
N THR A 66 -5.89 -18.28 6.80
CA THR A 66 -6.02 -17.22 7.83
C THR A 66 -6.06 -15.82 7.23
N ALA A 67 -5.34 -15.56 6.12
CA ALA A 67 -5.46 -14.31 5.39
C ALA A 67 -6.85 -14.12 4.81
N SER A 68 -7.36 -15.15 4.12
CA SER A 68 -8.67 -15.14 3.47
C SER A 68 -9.77 -14.85 4.48
N GLU A 69 -9.73 -15.50 5.65
CA GLU A 69 -10.67 -15.26 6.74
C GLU A 69 -10.61 -13.82 7.27
N ARG A 70 -9.40 -13.28 7.46
CA ARG A 70 -9.23 -11.86 7.83
C ARG A 70 -9.83 -10.92 6.77
N PHE A 71 -9.61 -11.21 5.48
CA PHE A 71 -10.17 -10.41 4.39
C PHE A 71 -11.70 -10.46 4.36
N LYS A 72 -12.31 -11.64 4.53
CA LYS A 72 -13.77 -11.79 4.62
C LYS A 72 -14.35 -10.96 5.76
N LYS A 73 -13.73 -11.04 6.95
CA LYS A 73 -14.14 -10.26 8.12
C LYS A 73 -14.08 -8.75 7.86
N MET A 74 -12.95 -8.26 7.32
CA MET A 74 -12.80 -6.85 6.96
C MET A 74 -13.86 -6.37 5.96
N TRP A 75 -14.23 -7.22 5.00
CA TRP A 75 -15.25 -6.88 4.01
C TRP A 75 -16.66 -6.84 4.61
N ALA A 76 -16.95 -7.74 5.56
CA ALA A 76 -18.20 -7.72 6.33
C ALA A 76 -18.30 -6.45 7.20
N ASP A 77 -17.23 -6.05 7.87
CA ASP A 77 -17.21 -4.83 8.69
C ASP A 77 -17.41 -3.57 7.84
N LYS A 78 -16.86 -3.51 6.63
CA LYS A 78 -17.06 -2.37 5.71
C LYS A 78 -18.51 -2.26 5.22
N LYS A 79 -19.27 -3.37 5.21
CA LYS A 79 -20.70 -3.38 4.85
C LYS A 79 -21.62 -2.99 6.01
N LYS A 80 -21.12 -2.92 7.25
CA LYS A 80 -21.93 -2.44 8.36
C LYS A 80 -22.26 -0.96 8.15
N PRO A 81 -23.54 -0.57 8.32
CA PRO A 81 -23.90 0.84 8.26
C PRO A 81 -23.11 1.58 9.35
N VAL A 82 -22.30 2.56 8.94
CA VAL A 82 -21.64 3.45 9.89
C VAL A 82 -22.74 4.29 10.52
N GLU A 83 -23.03 4.04 11.79
CA GLU A 83 -23.96 4.89 12.55
C GLU A 83 -23.40 6.32 12.53
N LYS A 84 -24.17 7.23 11.92
CA LYS A 84 -23.75 8.62 11.74
C LYS A 84 -23.67 9.27 13.12
N VAL A 85 -22.47 9.40 13.66
CA VAL A 85 -22.21 10.21 14.86
C VAL A 85 -22.65 11.64 14.57
N LYS A 86 -23.76 12.07 15.17
CA LYS A 86 -24.25 13.45 15.08
C LYS A 86 -23.20 14.35 15.73
N ARG A 87 -22.47 15.11 14.92
CA ARG A 87 -21.61 16.20 15.41
C ARG A 87 -22.53 17.26 16.01
N VAL A 88 -22.66 17.27 17.34
CA VAL A 88 -23.35 18.35 18.04
C VAL A 88 -22.47 19.60 17.90
N ARG A 89 -22.96 20.59 17.16
CA ARG A 89 -22.30 21.89 16.99
C ARG A 89 -22.45 22.62 18.34
N LYS A 90 -21.36 22.74 19.09
CA LYS A 90 -21.34 23.55 20.31
C LYS A 90 -21.47 25.02 19.90
N GLU A 91 -22.63 25.61 20.12
CA GLU A 91 -22.84 27.06 20.00
C GLU A 91 -22.10 27.76 21.14
N LYS A 92 -21.52 28.92 20.84
CA LYS A 92 -20.76 29.76 21.77
C LYS A 92 -21.39 31.14 21.77
#